data_AF-A0A535UDS4-F1
#
_entry.id   AF-A0A535UDS4-F1
#
_cell.length_a   1.000
_cell.length_b   1.000
_cell.length_c   1.000
_cell.angle_alpha   90.00
_cell.angle_beta   90.00
_cell.angle_gamma   90.00
#
_symmetry.space_group_name_H-M   'P 1'
#
loop_
_entity.id
_entity.type
_entity.pdbx_description
1 polymer ?
#
loop_
_entity_poly.entity_id
_entity_poly.type
_entity_poly.pdbx_seq_one_letter_code
_entity_poly.pdbx_strand_id
1 'polypeptide(L)' 'MSAQTEPTFEELLSSLEQTIGRLADGTAPLDELVAAHERAGRLLAEAQARLETLKARADDLSTQLRQ' A
#
# COMPACT_ATOMS: atom_id res chain seq x y z
N MET A 1 6.76 -0.53 26.32
CA MET A 1 5.83 -0.21 25.23
C MET A 1 6.61 -0.33 23.94
N SER A 2 6.35 -1.35 23.13
CA SER A 2 7.08 -1.55 21.88
C SER A 2 6.59 -0.52 20.86
N ALA A 3 7.48 0.36 20.41
CA ALA A 3 7.19 1.24 19.28
C ALA A 3 7.02 0.36 18.05
N GLN A 4 5.77 0.13 17.63
CA GLN A 4 5.51 -0.49 16.34
C GLN A 4 5.86 0.57 15.28
N THR A 5 7.01 0.43 14.65
CA THR A 5 7.38 1.24 13.50
C THR A 5 6.40 0.90 12.38
N GLU A 6 5.59 1.88 11.95
CA GLU A 6 4.75 1.71 10.77
C GLU A 6 5.64 1.37 9.57
N PRO A 7 5.24 0.41 8.72
CA PRO A 7 6.04 0.05 7.55
C PRO A 7 6.19 1.26 6.64
N THR A 8 7.36 1.42 6.05
CA THR A 8 7.63 2.44 5.03
C THR A 8 6.78 2.20 3.78
N PHE A 9 6.66 3.23 2.93
CA PHE A 9 5.91 3.10 1.67
C PHE A 9 6.51 2.02 0.75
N GLU A 10 7.83 1.88 0.72
CA GLU A 10 8.50 0.84 -0.08
C GLU A 10 8.27 -0.57 0.46
N GLU A 11 8.32 -0.76 1.78
CA GLU A 11 7.99 -2.05 2.39
C GLU A 11 6.54 -2.46 2.13
N LEU A 12 5.65 -1.48 2.12
CA LEU A 12 4.24 -1.67 1.79
C LEU A 12 4.03 -2.06 0.32
N LEU A 13 4.74 -1.38 -0.60
CA LEU A 13 4.72 -1.72 -2.02
C LEU A 13 5.30 -3.11 -2.28
N SER A 14 6.44 -3.43 -1.66
CA SER A 14 7.06 -4.76 -1.76
C SER A 14 6.13 -5.86 -1.24
N SER A 15 5.41 -5.60 -0.15
CA SER A 15 4.42 -6.53 0.38
C SER A 15 3.25 -6.74 -0.59
N LEU A 16 2.82 -5.68 -1.29
CA LEU A 16 1.77 -5.76 -2.30
C LEU A 16 2.22 -6.59 -3.50
N GLU A 17 3.42 -6.31 -4.02
CA GLU A 17 4.00 -7.05 -5.15
C GLU A 17 4.15 -8.55 -4.86
N GLN A 18 4.65 -8.90 -3.68
CA GLN A 18 4.74 -10.29 -3.24
C GLN A 18 3.37 -10.98 -3.18
N THR A 19 2.34 -10.25 -2.70
CA THR A 19 0.98 -10.77 -2.61
C THR A 19 0.37 -10.98 -3.99
N ILE A 20 0.59 -10.04 -4.92
CA ILE A 20 0.18 -10.16 -6.32
C ILE A 20 0.90 -11.31 -7.01
N GLY A 21 2.19 -11.51 -6.74
CA GLY A 21 2.96 -12.63 -7.29
C GLY A 21 2.37 -13.99 -6.91
N ARG A 22 1.95 -14.16 -5.65
CA ARG A 22 1.25 -15.39 -5.20
C ARG A 22 -0.10 -15.58 -5.88
N LEU A 23 -0.85 -14.50 -6.11
CA LEU A 23 -2.12 -14.55 -6.83
C LEU A 23 -1.92 -14.96 -8.30
N ALA A 24 -0.89 -14.40 -8.93
CA ALA A 24 -0.58 -14.64 -10.33
C ALA A 24 -0.06 -16.06 -10.60
N ASP A 25 0.64 -16.66 -9.63
CA ASP A 25 1.11 -18.04 -9.69
C ASP A 25 -0.06 -19.04 -9.76
N GLY A 26 -1.15 -18.77 -9.02
CA GLY A 26 -2.42 -19.47 -9.19
C GLY A 26 -2.41 -20.96 -8.80
N THR A 27 -1.30 -21.48 -8.27
CA THR A 27 -1.20 -22.89 -7.85
C THR A 27 -1.65 -23.14 -6.40
N ALA A 28 -1.90 -22.07 -5.64
CA ALA A 28 -2.38 -22.16 -4.27
C ALA A 28 -3.88 -22.53 -4.21
N PRO A 29 -4.35 -23.15 -3.10
CA PRO A 29 -5.77 -23.38 -2.88
C PRO A 29 -6.59 -22.09 -2.98
N LEU A 30 -7.86 -22.21 -3.42
CA LEU A 30 -8.75 -21.07 -3.61
C LEU A 30 -8.85 -20.17 -2.37
N ASP A 31 -8.95 -20.75 -1.18
CA ASP A 31 -9.04 -20.00 0.07
C ASP A 31 -7.78 -19.15 0.34
N GLU A 32 -6.60 -19.67 -0.01
CA GLU A 32 -5.35 -18.93 0.10
C GLU A 32 -5.26 -17.80 -0.93
N LEU A 33 -5.76 -18.05 -2.15
CA LEU A 33 -5.85 -17.01 -3.18
C LEU A 33 -6.85 -15.91 -2.78
N VAL A 34 -7.99 -16.26 -2.20
CA VAL A 34 -8.95 -15.26 -1.68
C VAL A 34 -8.31 -14.43 -0.56
N ALA A 35 -7.65 -15.08 0.40
CA ALA A 35 -6.95 -14.38 1.49
C ALA A 35 -5.83 -13.46 0.96
N ALA A 36 -5.08 -13.90 -0.05
CA ALA A 36 -4.08 -13.08 -0.72
C ALA A 36 -4.72 -11.87 -1.43
N HIS A 37 -5.85 -12.06 -2.11
CA HIS A 37 -6.57 -10.98 -2.78
C HIS A 37 -7.04 -9.91 -1.80
N GLU A 38 -7.67 -10.30 -0.69
CA GLU A 38 -8.09 -9.37 0.36
C GLU A 38 -6.90 -8.63 0.98
N ARG A 39 -5.77 -9.32 1.18
CA ARG A 39 -4.53 -8.68 1.66
C ARG A 39 -4.01 -7.66 0.65
N ALA A 40 -3.98 -7.99 -0.63
CA ALA A 40 -3.57 -7.07 -1.69
C ALA A 40 -4.48 -5.83 -1.74
N GLY A 41 -5.79 -6.01 -1.62
CA GLY A 41 -6.75 -4.91 -1.56
C GLY A 41 -6.50 -3.95 -0.38
N ARG A 42 -6.21 -4.49 0.81
CA ARG A 42 -5.85 -3.68 1.99
C ARG A 42 -4.56 -2.90 1.80
N LEU A 43 -3.51 -3.56 1.30
CA LEU A 43 -2.22 -2.91 1.04
C LEU A 43 -2.35 -1.81 -0.02
N LEU A 44 -3.11 -2.05 -1.08
CA LEU A 44 -3.36 -1.05 -2.11
C LEU A 44 -4.09 0.19 -1.55
N ALA A 45 -5.15 -0.03 -0.76
CA ALA A 45 -5.88 1.08 -0.14
C ALA A 45 -4.99 1.93 0.78
N GLU A 46 -4.10 1.29 1.55
CA GLU A 46 -3.14 1.99 2.40
C GLU A 46 -2.11 2.77 1.58
N ALA A 47 -1.58 2.19 0.50
CA ALA A 47 -0.68 2.88 -0.43
C ALA A 47 -1.34 4.14 -1.00
N GLN A 48 -2.58 4.01 -1.48
CA GLN A 48 -3.36 5.10 -2.05
C GLN A 48 -3.59 6.23 -1.03
N ALA A 49 -4.00 5.90 0.20
CA ALA A 49 -4.21 6.90 1.24
C ALA A 49 -2.94 7.71 1.57
N ARG A 50 -1.78 7.03 1.61
CA ARG A 50 -0.48 7.69 1.83
C ARG A 50 -0.10 8.60 0.66
N LEU A 51 -0.31 8.15 -0.58
CA LEU A 51 -0.06 8.95 -1.78
C LEU A 51 -0.95 10.19 -1.84
N GLU A 52 -2.26 10.05 -1.56
CA GLU A 52 -3.18 11.18 -1.51
C GLU A 52 -2.78 12.20 -0.44
N THR A 53 -2.31 11.72 0.73
CA THR A 53 -1.79 12.60 1.79
C THR A 53 -0.56 13.39 1.32
N LEU A 54 0.38 12.74 0.63
CA LEU A 54 1.56 13.40 0.07
C LEU A 54 1.20 14.39 -1.03
N LYS A 55 0.27 14.02 -1.91
CA LYS A 55 -0.25 14.88 -2.97
C LYS A 55 -0.88 16.14 -2.39
N ALA A 56 -1.77 16.01 -1.40
CA ALA A 56 -2.40 17.15 -0.75
C ALA A 56 -1.39 18.12 -0.12
N ARG A 57 -0.34 17.59 0.52
CA ARG A 57 0.76 18.41 1.07
C ARG A 57 1.55 19.13 -0.01
N ALA A 58 1.84 18.45 -1.13
CA ALA A 58 2.53 19.05 -2.26
C ALA A 58 1.69 20.17 -2.91
N ASP A 59 0.38 19.94 -3.06
CA ASP A 59 -0.56 20.92 -3.61
C ASP A 59 -0.67 22.15 -2.71
N ASP A 60 -0.76 21.98 -1.38
CA ASP A 60 -0.74 23.07 -0.39
C ASP A 60 0.55 23.89 -0.47
N LEU A 61 1.71 23.23 -0.45
CA LEU A 61 3.01 23.90 -0.59
C LEU A 61 3.11 24.66 -1.92
N SER A 62 2.65 24.07 -3.03
CA SER A 62 2.64 24.73 -4.34
C SER A 62 1.74 25.97 -4.37
N THR A 63 0.69 25.99 -3.55
CA THR A 63 -0.23 27.11 -3.44
C THR A 63 0.39 28.23 -2.61
N GLN A 64 1.02 27.88 -1.49
CA GLN A 64 1.75 28.83 -0.64
C GLN A 64 2.90 29.52 -1.38
N LEU A 65 3.62 28.81 -2.25
CA LEU A 65 4.71 29.40 -3.06
C LEU A 65 4.22 30.33 -4.18
N ARG A 66 2.94 30.27 -4.55
CA ARG A 66 2.34 31.11 -5.60
C ARG A 66 1.65 32.36 -5.04
N GLN A 67 1.39 32.42 -3.74
CA GLN A 67 0.84 33.59 -3.03
C GLN A 67 1.96 34.53 -2.60
#